data_AF-X1E7F0-F1
#
_entry.id   AF-X1E7F0-F1
#
_cell.length_a   1.000
_cell.length_b   1.000
_cell.length_c   1.000
_cell.angle_alpha   90.00
_cell.angle_beta   90.00
_cell.angle_gamma   90.00
#
_symmetry.space_group_name_H-M   'P 1'
#
loop_
_entity.id
_entity.type
_entity.pdbx_description
1 polymer ?
#
loop_
_entity_poly.entity_id
_entity_poly.type
_entity_poly.pdbx_seq_one_letter_code
_entity_poly.pdbx_strand_id
1 'polypeptide(L)'
;MKKFFRSFSWLADSLAAIAENTDWKIKRKEDLNRIKLLSNGLIEGVEEEGLNLANLYIPGLSRHYIKKLLHAGYNNKQCLKELSIEELAKVLPQKLAWRIKKGMKEVRDCRVASLLAMTKRGLARTIIIY
;
A
#
# COMPACT_ATOMS: atom_id res chain seq x y z
N MET A 1 4.36 2.69 -20.17
CA MET A 1 4.61 3.90 -19.36
C MET A 1 5.30 3.63 -18.01
N LYS A 2 4.93 2.57 -17.25
CA LYS A 2 5.59 2.25 -15.94
C LYS A 2 7.11 2.02 -15.98
N LYS A 3 7.64 1.52 -17.11
CA LYS A 3 9.09 1.22 -17.26
C LYS A 3 9.99 2.46 -17.13
N PHE A 4 9.53 3.63 -17.61
CA PHE A 4 10.29 4.88 -17.54
C PHE A 4 10.38 5.41 -16.11
N PHE A 5 9.24 5.53 -15.42
CA PHE A 5 9.22 6.02 -14.04
C PHE A 5 9.95 5.10 -13.06
N ARG A 6 10.03 3.79 -13.35
CA ARG A 6 10.81 2.83 -12.56
C ARG A 6 12.32 3.15 -12.56
N SER A 7 12.85 3.70 -13.65
CA SER A 7 14.25 4.14 -13.69
C SER A 7 14.47 5.34 -12.77
N PHE A 8 13.53 6.29 -12.72
CA PHE A 8 13.61 7.46 -11.83
C PHE A 8 13.36 7.09 -10.36
N SER A 9 12.44 6.17 -10.08
CA SER A 9 12.24 5.69 -8.72
C SER A 9 13.51 5.04 -8.18
N TRP A 10 14.22 4.26 -8.99
CA TRP A 10 15.49 3.66 -8.61
C TRP A 10 16.58 4.71 -8.31
N LEU A 11 16.61 5.82 -9.05
CA LEU A 11 17.52 6.94 -8.74
C LEU A 11 17.15 7.62 -7.42
N ALA A 12 15.86 7.84 -7.16
CA ALA A 12 15.38 8.40 -5.89
C ALA A 12 15.66 7.45 -4.71
N ASP A 13 15.47 6.14 -4.88
CA ASP A 13 15.83 5.12 -3.89
C ASP A 13 17.34 5.12 -3.60
N SER A 14 18.16 5.21 -4.65
CA SER A 14 19.61 5.27 -4.51
C SER A 14 20.05 6.53 -3.76
N LEU A 15 19.44 7.68 -4.05
CA LEU A 15 19.67 8.92 -3.32
C LEU A 15 19.26 8.81 -1.84
N ALA A 16 18.11 8.18 -1.56
CA ALA A 16 17.68 7.92 -0.19
C ALA A 16 18.67 7.01 0.54
N ALA A 17 19.17 5.96 -0.11
CA ALA A 17 20.17 5.06 0.46
C ALA A 17 21.49 5.77 0.78
N ILE A 18 21.97 6.65 -0.11
CA ILE A 18 23.15 7.48 0.16
C ILE A 18 22.88 8.41 1.34
N ALA A 19 21.75 9.12 1.33
CA ALA A 19 21.38 10.03 2.42
C ALA A 19 21.28 9.30 3.76
N GLU A 20 20.74 8.07 3.79
CA GLU A 20 20.66 7.25 5.00
C GLU A 20 22.00 6.85 5.59
N ASN A 21 23.04 6.74 4.77
CA ASN A 21 24.40 6.41 5.20
C ASN A 21 25.22 7.66 5.56
N THR A 22 24.60 8.84 5.52
CA THR A 22 25.17 10.11 5.98
C THR A 22 24.37 10.66 7.17
N ASP A 23 24.74 11.83 7.68
CA ASP A 23 24.10 12.48 8.84
C ASP A 23 22.63 12.90 8.63
N TRP A 24 22.03 12.64 7.46
CA TRP A 24 20.67 13.09 7.14
C TRP A 24 19.60 12.44 8.00
N LYS A 25 19.83 11.23 8.53
CA LYS A 25 18.92 10.59 9.49
C LYS A 25 18.64 11.46 10.72
N ILE A 26 19.59 12.32 11.10
CA ILE A 26 19.53 13.20 12.28
C ILE A 26 19.28 14.64 11.85
N LYS A 27 20.06 15.16 10.89
CA LYS A 27 20.04 16.58 10.51
C LYS A 27 18.96 16.95 9.51
N ARG A 28 18.49 15.99 8.69
CA ARG A 28 17.59 16.23 7.54
C ARG A 28 16.56 15.12 7.35
N LYS A 29 15.99 14.64 8.46
CA LYS A 29 15.07 13.48 8.48
C LYS A 29 13.85 13.68 7.59
N GLU A 30 13.33 14.90 7.54
CA GLU A 30 12.16 15.26 6.72
C GLU A 30 12.47 15.17 5.22
N ASP A 31 13.62 15.69 4.79
CA ASP A 31 14.06 15.60 3.40
C ASP A 31 14.30 14.15 2.98
N LEU A 32 14.90 13.35 3.87
CA LEU A 32 15.06 11.92 3.63
C LEU A 32 13.70 11.22 3.43
N ASN A 33 12.71 11.53 4.27
CA ASN A 33 11.36 10.98 4.11
C ASN A 33 10.71 11.43 2.79
N ARG A 34 10.88 12.70 2.40
CA ARG A 34 10.37 13.22 1.13
C ARG A 34 10.96 12.48 -0.07
N ILE A 35 12.26 12.18 -0.07
CA ILE A 35 12.91 11.42 -1.16
C ILE A 35 12.32 10.00 -1.27
N LYS A 36 12.08 9.33 -0.13
CA LYS A 36 11.44 8.01 -0.10
C LYS A 36 10.00 8.04 -0.64
N LEU A 37 9.22 9.05 -0.23
CA LEU A 37 7.85 9.23 -0.69
C LEU A 37 7.82 9.53 -2.19
N LEU A 38 8.74 10.36 -2.67
CA LEU A 38 8.90 10.66 -4.11
C LEU A 38 9.21 9.39 -4.90
N SER A 39 10.13 8.55 -4.43
CA SER A 39 10.44 7.27 -5.08
C SER A 39 9.20 6.41 -5.25
N ASN A 40 8.41 6.24 -4.19
CA ASN A 40 7.18 5.46 -4.23
C ASN A 40 6.12 6.10 -5.15
N GLY A 41 5.99 7.43 -5.09
CA GLY A 41 5.08 8.20 -5.94
C GLY A 41 5.41 8.07 -7.43
N LEU A 42 6.69 7.99 -7.79
CA LEU A 42 7.13 7.76 -9.16
C LEU A 42 6.71 6.37 -9.67
N ILE A 43 6.82 5.32 -8.85
CA ILE A 43 6.42 3.95 -9.22
C ILE A 43 4.91 3.89 -9.51
N GLU A 44 4.11 4.48 -8.61
CA GLU A 44 2.66 4.43 -8.68
C GLU A 44 2.06 5.50 -9.60
N GLY A 45 2.83 6.55 -9.92
CA GLY A 45 2.39 7.68 -10.72
C GLY A 45 1.30 8.50 -10.01
N VAL A 46 1.42 8.65 -8.69
CA VAL A 46 0.49 9.41 -7.84
C VAL A 46 1.26 10.36 -6.92
N GLU A 47 0.60 11.43 -6.52
CA GLU A 47 1.10 12.34 -5.48
C GLU A 47 1.10 11.65 -4.11
N GLU A 48 1.82 12.23 -3.15
CA GLU A 48 2.00 11.70 -1.80
C GLU A 48 0.67 11.31 -1.14
N GLU A 49 -0.33 12.17 -1.25
CA GLU A 49 -1.68 11.98 -0.71
C GLU A 49 -2.37 10.72 -1.25
N GLY A 50 -2.06 10.35 -2.51
CA GLY A 50 -2.60 9.18 -3.19
C GLY A 50 -1.88 7.88 -2.86
N LEU A 51 -0.69 7.93 -2.24
CA LEU A 51 0.11 6.73 -1.93
C LEU A 51 -0.64 5.77 -1.01
N ASN A 52 -1.38 6.31 -0.03
CA ASN A 52 -2.18 5.52 0.90
C ASN A 52 -3.24 4.66 0.20
N LEU A 53 -3.72 5.09 -0.97
CA LEU A 53 -4.67 4.34 -1.80
C LEU A 53 -3.96 3.42 -2.79
N ALA A 54 -2.89 3.89 -3.43
CA ALA A 54 -2.10 3.11 -4.38
C ALA A 54 -1.49 1.86 -3.71
N ASN A 55 -0.94 2.02 -2.51
CA ASN A 55 -0.33 0.95 -1.71
C ASN A 55 -1.33 -0.10 -1.21
N LEU A 56 -2.64 0.08 -1.43
CA LEU A 56 -3.64 -0.96 -1.14
C LEU A 56 -3.67 -2.04 -2.22
N TYR A 57 -3.01 -1.83 -3.37
CA TYR A 57 -2.92 -2.76 -4.49
C TYR A 57 -4.29 -3.32 -4.94
N ILE A 58 -5.32 -2.47 -4.91
CA ILE A 58 -6.68 -2.85 -5.28
C ILE A 58 -6.74 -3.07 -6.80
N PRO A 59 -7.12 -4.27 -7.30
CA PRO A 59 -7.15 -4.52 -8.74
C PRO A 59 -8.15 -3.61 -9.46
N GLY A 60 -7.69 -2.93 -10.51
CA GLY A 60 -8.51 -1.99 -11.30
C GLY A 60 -8.64 -0.60 -10.69
N LEU A 61 -8.06 -0.33 -9.52
CA LEU A 61 -7.94 1.01 -8.98
C LEU A 61 -6.78 1.73 -9.69
N SER A 62 -7.11 2.44 -10.77
CA SER A 62 -6.13 3.21 -11.55
C SER A 62 -5.82 4.57 -10.91
N ARG A 63 -4.74 5.21 -11.36
CA ARG A 63 -4.39 6.60 -10.99
C ARG A 63 -5.56 7.59 -11.12
N HIS A 64 -6.40 7.39 -12.14
CA HIS A 64 -7.58 8.22 -12.38
C HIS A 64 -8.61 8.07 -11.25
N TYR A 65 -8.86 6.83 -10.81
CA TYR A 65 -9.80 6.56 -9.73
C TYR A 65 -9.25 6.96 -8.35
N ILE A 66 -7.93 6.84 -8.14
CA ILE A 66 -7.27 7.39 -6.94
C ILE A 66 -7.50 8.90 -6.87
N LYS A 67 -7.27 9.64 -7.96
CA LYS A 67 -7.52 11.08 -8.00
C LYS A 67 -8.97 11.44 -7.70
N LYS A 68 -9.94 10.68 -8.23
CA LYS A 68 -11.36 10.86 -7.93
C LYS A 68 -11.70 10.62 -6.46
N LEU A 69 -11.13 9.58 -5.84
CA LEU A 69 -11.30 9.31 -4.42
C LEU A 69 -10.74 10.44 -3.55
N LEU A 70 -9.54 10.95 -3.88
CA LEU A 70 -8.95 12.09 -3.18
C LEU A 70 -9.82 13.35 -3.29
N HIS A 71 -10.34 13.66 -4.48
CA HIS A 71 -11.26 14.80 -4.66
C HIS A 71 -12.56 14.65 -3.86
N ALA A 72 -13.00 13.42 -3.60
CA ALA A 72 -14.15 13.13 -2.76
C ALA A 72 -13.81 13.08 -1.25
N GLY A 73 -12.56 13.36 -0.87
CA GLY A 73 -12.10 13.36 0.53
C GLY A 73 -11.71 11.98 1.07
N TYR A 74 -11.68 10.95 0.22
CA TYR A 74 -11.32 9.59 0.62
C TYR A 74 -9.84 9.35 0.33
N ASN A 75 -9.01 9.37 1.37
CA ASN A 75 -7.55 9.29 1.22
C ASN A 75 -6.92 8.05 1.86
N ASN A 76 -7.69 7.18 2.52
CA ASN A 76 -7.13 6.05 3.24
C ASN A 76 -8.06 4.83 3.28
N LYS A 77 -7.51 3.70 3.74
CA LYS A 77 -8.22 2.42 3.85
C LYS A 77 -9.44 2.47 4.77
N GLN A 78 -9.36 3.25 5.85
CA GLN A 78 -10.42 3.32 6.85
C GLN A 78 -11.67 4.00 6.28
N CYS A 79 -11.50 5.11 5.55
CA CYS A 79 -12.60 5.75 4.80
C CYS A 79 -13.29 4.75 3.87
N LEU A 80 -12.51 3.98 3.10
CA LEU A 80 -13.06 2.97 2.18
C LEU A 80 -13.79 1.81 2.89
N LYS A 81 -13.46 1.52 4.15
CA LYS A 81 -14.12 0.49 4.95
C LYS A 81 -15.47 0.96 5.50
N GLU A 82 -15.58 2.23 5.86
CA GLU A 82 -16.78 2.81 6.49
C GLU A 82 -17.88 3.11 5.47
N LEU A 83 -17.52 3.53 4.25
CA LEU A 83 -18.49 3.90 3.21
C LEU A 83 -19.41 2.75 2.80
N SER A 84 -20.61 3.02 2.32
CA SER A 84 -21.45 1.99 1.69
C SER A 84 -21.00 1.69 0.25
N ILE A 85 -21.54 0.62 -0.37
CA ILE A 85 -21.27 0.38 -1.81
C ILE A 85 -21.90 1.50 -2.64
N GLU A 86 -23.08 1.96 -2.24
CA GLU A 86 -23.83 3.03 -2.90
C GLU A 86 -23.05 4.36 -2.86
N GLU A 87 -22.41 4.69 -1.74
CA GLU A 87 -21.57 5.89 -1.61
C GLU A 87 -20.33 5.81 -2.49
N LEU A 88 -19.65 4.65 -2.51
CA LEU A 88 -18.51 4.44 -3.40
C LEU A 88 -18.90 4.48 -4.88
N ALA A 89 -20.10 4.00 -5.21
CA ALA A 89 -20.63 3.98 -6.58
C ALA A 89 -20.93 5.38 -7.14
N LYS A 90 -21.10 6.40 -6.29
CA LYS A 90 -21.23 7.79 -6.73
C LYS A 90 -19.92 8.32 -7.34
N VAL A 91 -18.78 7.81 -6.89
CA VAL A 91 -17.43 8.27 -7.29
C VAL A 91 -16.77 7.32 -8.27
N LEU A 92 -17.02 6.01 -8.12
CA LEU A 92 -16.37 4.93 -8.85
C LEU A 92 -17.40 4.07 -9.60
N PRO A 93 -17.00 3.35 -10.66
CA PRO A 93 -17.87 2.37 -11.29
C PRO A 93 -18.33 1.30 -10.29
N GLN A 94 -19.60 0.90 -10.37
CA GLN A 94 -20.22 -0.09 -9.47
C GLN A 94 -19.37 -1.35 -9.27
N LYS A 95 -18.81 -1.90 -10.35
CA LYS A 95 -17.95 -3.10 -10.31
C LYS A 95 -16.70 -2.88 -9.45
N LEU A 96 -16.12 -1.68 -9.48
CA LEU A 96 -14.94 -1.34 -8.69
C LEU A 96 -15.30 -1.13 -7.21
N ALA A 97 -16.41 -0.43 -6.93
CA ALA A 97 -16.92 -0.27 -5.57
C ALA A 97 -17.17 -1.62 -4.88
N TRP A 98 -17.81 -2.55 -5.59
CA TRP A 98 -18.04 -3.91 -5.09
C TRP A 98 -16.73 -4.67 -4.82
N ARG A 99 -15.75 -4.57 -5.74
CA ARG A 99 -14.44 -5.22 -5.59
C ARG A 99 -13.66 -4.68 -4.39
N ILE A 100 -13.68 -3.36 -4.18
CA ILE A 100 -13.08 -2.72 -3.01
C ILE A 100 -13.69 -3.31 -1.75
N LYS A 101 -15.02 -3.36 -1.66
CA LYS A 101 -15.71 -3.89 -0.48
C LYS A 101 -15.46 -5.36 -0.23
N LYS A 102 -15.47 -6.19 -1.28
CA LYS A 102 -15.13 -7.60 -1.16
C LYS A 102 -13.70 -7.79 -0.62
N GLY A 103 -12.72 -7.11 -1.21
CA GLY A 103 -11.32 -7.20 -0.79
C GLY A 103 -11.09 -6.73 0.64
N MET A 104 -11.91 -5.82 1.17
CA MET A 104 -11.79 -5.35 2.56
C MET A 104 -12.44 -6.28 3.60
N LYS A 105 -13.40 -7.13 3.20
CA LYS A 105 -14.07 -8.11 4.08
C LYS A 105 -13.21 -9.36 4.33
N GLU A 106 -12.41 -9.78 3.35
CA GLU A 106 -11.61 -11.01 3.39
C GLU A 106 -10.32 -10.89 4.23
N VAL A 107 -9.87 -9.69 4.60
CA VAL A 107 -8.61 -9.46 5.36
C VAL A 107 -8.68 -9.98 6.82
N ARG A 108 -9.82 -10.52 7.27
CA ARG A 108 -9.92 -11.19 8.58
C ARG A 108 -9.29 -12.60 8.61
N ASP A 109 -9.06 -13.26 7.47
CA ASP A 109 -8.65 -14.68 7.49
C ASP A 109 -7.14 -14.96 7.28
N CYS A 110 -6.34 -14.02 6.76
CA CYS A 110 -4.94 -14.34 6.46
C CYS A 110 -3.98 -14.32 7.67
N ARG A 111 -4.27 -13.53 8.72
CA ARG A 111 -3.39 -13.45 9.91
C ARG A 111 -3.57 -14.66 10.84
N VAL A 112 -4.78 -15.17 10.97
CA VAL A 112 -5.08 -16.33 11.83
C VAL A 112 -4.57 -17.62 11.18
N ALA A 113 -4.73 -17.77 9.86
CA ALA A 113 -4.23 -18.92 9.11
C ALA A 113 -2.69 -19.05 9.17
N SER A 114 -1.96 -17.93 9.13
CA SER A 114 -0.50 -17.93 9.19
C SER A 114 0.03 -18.31 10.59
N LEU A 115 -0.60 -17.81 11.66
CA LEU A 115 -0.25 -18.14 13.05
C LEU A 115 -0.58 -19.61 13.40
N LEU A 116 -1.72 -20.13 12.96
CA LEU A 116 -2.10 -21.54 13.12
C LEU A 116 -1.19 -22.48 12.31
N ALA A 117 -0.78 -22.08 11.10
CA ALA A 117 0.15 -22.85 10.28
C ALA A 117 1.60 -22.87 10.83
N MET A 118 1.97 -21.88 11.64
CA MET A 118 3.27 -21.84 12.33
C MET A 118 3.25 -22.64 13.64
N THR A 119 2.14 -22.62 14.40
CA THR A 119 2.01 -23.40 15.65
C THR A 119 1.91 -24.91 15.41
N LYS A 120 1.23 -25.36 14.34
CA LYS A 120 1.21 -26.80 13.97
C LYS A 120 2.57 -27.34 13.52
N ARG A 121 3.46 -26.49 13.00
CA ARG A 121 4.83 -26.89 12.60
C ARG A 121 5.81 -26.96 13.78
N GLY A 122 5.54 -26.25 14.88
CA GLY A 122 6.39 -26.25 16.08
C GLY A 122 6.18 -27.45 17.01
N LEU A 123 4.95 -27.98 17.10
CA LEU A 123 4.63 -29.09 18.01
C LEU A 123 5.00 -30.49 17.46
N ALA A 124 5.22 -30.62 16.15
CA ALA A 124 5.54 -31.91 15.53
C ALA A 124 7.04 -32.28 15.58
N ARG A 125 7.92 -31.44 16.15
CA ARG A 125 9.37 -31.68 16.17
C ARG A 125 9.96 -32.14 17.52
N THR A 126 9.13 -32.36 18.55
CA THR A 126 9.62 -32.73 19.89
C THR A 126 9.22 -34.15 20.33
N ILE A 127 8.64 -34.97 19.45
CA ILE A 127 8.36 -36.37 19.77
C ILE A 127 9.02 -37.22 18.69
N ILE A 128 9.77 -38.23 19.14
CA ILE A 128 10.67 -39.13 18.40
C ILE A 128 12.09 -38.54 18.28
N ILE A 129 12.93 -38.78 19.29
CA ILE A 129 13.93 -39.86 19.26
C ILE A 129 14.09 -40.38 20.70
N TYR A 130 13.75 -41.65 20.91
CA TYR A 130 14.14 -42.50 22.04
C TYR A 130 15.55 -43.04 21.80
#